data_AF-A0AA41VNG0-F1
#
_entry.id   AF-A0AA41VNG0-F1
#
_cell.length_a   1.000
_cell.length_b   1.000
_cell.length_c   1.000
_cell.angle_alpha   90.00
_cell.angle_beta   90.00
_cell.angle_gamma   90.00
#
_symmetry.space_group_name_H-M   'P 1'
#
loop_
_entity.id
_entity.type
_entity.pdbx_description
1 polymer ?
#
loop_
_entity_poly.entity_id
_entity_poly.type
_entity_poly.pdbx_seq_one_letter_code
_entity_poly.pdbx_strand_id
1 'polypeptide(L)'
;MKDVCHRSVRQNGELVTLDAHQFVSAAQSYWVSEVTCLGMCVLEKLNTLHGFYAGKSFSMFNKGMTSLHIFEVAKGLMEPKVLGWEAPKALLEYSTSSRQRFIEIICPTDSKMIISQDIIKLRKTELCRGITKEVIMEIISSERKLPLGKILKVVMLIFAYGSLPIELYQEIENLSDLSPHWKSFFKQLKDFFNSGIVRFSFLLKMRESLGNTRQLDWRKVSSYISPFQSSCISPFHFLYLLERFYFLASSWKDIFFTTKSSLLETIAYENWKLNSKCESDTDASLKAELYILEYYLKEFSHHILSGKKGTLEWFEKTDTAAKKDYPSLVLRLCILVCLVCVNTGDHFDLLLNLLATTDISCFLPRDFFEFGLLAKPPNIIPNGRISAEVDYDKLCKVCAKVFKIIENPLVILYSGKKCPTFSCPDAIFIDTELIPGREDILNILDLKRTQCVQLNSVIELEAEIRSHTEFMENKDRQMKYNLGGYKEVVFRVDGGHSFNAHTLRFNTEKLVRVLEDAIAKSNPSASFITEDSRFVTEAEIMIGELKQLIIDLRRGDYAAHHFKI
;
A
#
# COMPACT_ATOMS: atom_id res chain seq x y z
N MET A 1 39.38 10.05 5.18
CA MET A 1 40.45 9.10 5.54
C MET A 1 40.98 9.43 6.94
N LYS A 2 40.60 8.65 7.96
CA LYS A 2 41.18 8.75 9.32
C LYS A 2 41.77 7.42 9.84
N ASP A 3 41.68 6.33 9.07
CA ASP A 3 41.92 4.98 9.61
C ASP A 3 43.19 4.27 9.12
N VAL A 4 44.08 4.95 8.39
CA VAL A 4 45.40 4.35 8.09
C VAL A 4 46.34 4.67 9.23
N CYS A 5 46.69 3.65 10.02
CA CYS A 5 47.68 3.81 11.08
C CYS A 5 49.03 4.22 10.46
N HIS A 6 49.53 5.41 10.80
CA HIS A 6 50.78 5.94 10.22
C HIS A 6 52.01 5.03 10.43
N ARG A 7 51.96 4.09 11.39
CA ARG A 7 53.07 3.16 11.71
C ARG A 7 53.24 2.00 10.70
N SER A 8 52.29 1.82 9.81
CA SER A 8 52.20 0.67 8.89
C SER A 8 52.32 1.09 7.42
N VAL A 9 52.50 2.39 7.19
CA VAL A 9 52.98 2.97 5.94
C VAL A 9 54.50 3.01 6.03
N ARG A 10 55.19 2.27 5.16
CA ARG A 10 56.65 2.35 5.02
C ARG A 10 56.99 3.05 3.70
N GLN A 11 57.70 4.16 3.78
CA GLN A 11 58.28 4.83 2.61
C GLN A 11 59.71 4.35 2.42
N ASN A 12 60.04 3.92 1.20
CA ASN A 12 61.41 3.59 0.80
C ASN A 12 61.71 4.28 -0.54
N GLY A 13 62.30 5.49 -0.48
CA GLY A 13 62.43 6.36 -1.65
C GLY A 13 61.06 6.87 -2.14
N GLU A 14 60.77 6.75 -3.43
CA GLU A 14 59.46 7.08 -4.02
C GLU A 14 58.39 6.00 -3.77
N LEU A 15 58.77 4.82 -3.27
CA LEU A 15 57.86 3.70 -3.06
C LEU A 15 57.21 3.79 -1.68
N VAL A 16 55.88 3.89 -1.68
CA VAL A 16 55.05 3.74 -0.49
C VAL A 16 54.56 2.30 -0.43
N THR A 17 54.89 1.60 0.66
CA THR A 17 54.40 0.24 0.93
C THR A 17 53.43 0.30 2.10
N LEU A 18 52.26 -0.30 1.91
CA LEU A 18 51.21 -0.41 2.92
C LEU A 18 50.95 -1.89 3.16
N ASP A 19 50.73 -2.25 4.42
CA ASP A 19 50.24 -3.58 4.77
C ASP A 19 48.94 -3.89 4.00
N ALA A 20 48.87 -5.09 3.40
CA ALA A 20 47.76 -5.47 2.54
C ALA A 20 46.41 -5.45 3.27
N HIS A 21 46.38 -5.80 4.56
CA HIS A 21 45.15 -5.75 5.36
C HIS A 21 44.71 -4.30 5.59
N GLN A 22 45.65 -3.39 5.86
CA GLN A 22 45.32 -1.97 5.96
C GLN A 22 44.93 -1.33 4.64
N PHE A 23 45.54 -1.74 3.53
CA PHE A 23 45.14 -1.31 2.20
C PHE A 23 43.69 -1.72 1.91
N VAL A 24 43.36 -2.99 2.12
CA VAL A 24 42.01 -3.52 1.90
C VAL A 24 40.99 -2.81 2.79
N SER A 25 41.31 -2.59 4.08
CA SER A 25 40.44 -1.86 5.01
C SER A 25 40.22 -0.39 4.60
N ALA A 26 41.29 0.30 4.19
CA ALA A 26 41.21 1.68 3.73
C ALA A 26 40.43 1.82 2.42
N ALA A 27 40.64 0.90 1.47
CA ALA A 27 39.89 0.84 0.22
C ALA A 27 38.40 0.55 0.48
N GLN A 28 38.08 -0.39 1.38
CA GLN A 28 36.70 -0.66 1.79
C GLN A 28 36.03 0.58 2.38
N SER A 29 36.70 1.25 3.32
CA SER A 29 36.18 2.44 3.98
C SER A 29 35.98 3.59 2.99
N TYR A 30 36.91 3.77 2.06
CA TYR A 30 36.81 4.76 0.98
C TYR A 30 35.57 4.49 0.12
N TRP A 31 35.45 3.28 -0.43
CA TRP A 31 34.35 2.98 -1.34
C TRP A 31 32.98 2.98 -0.68
N VAL A 32 32.88 2.51 0.57
CA VAL A 32 31.64 2.63 1.35
C VAL A 32 31.29 4.10 1.57
N SER A 33 32.28 4.95 1.85
CA SER A 33 32.06 6.40 1.99
C SER A 33 31.55 7.01 0.69
N GLU A 34 32.17 6.71 -0.46
CA GLU A 34 31.76 7.24 -1.77
C GLU A 34 30.34 6.80 -2.15
N VAL A 35 30.05 5.50 -2.07
CA VAL A 35 28.70 4.97 -2.38
C VAL A 35 27.65 5.50 -1.41
N THR A 36 27.99 5.66 -0.13
CA THR A 36 27.08 6.27 0.87
C THR A 36 26.84 7.74 0.55
N CYS A 37 27.86 8.51 0.18
CA CYS A 37 27.74 9.92 -0.15
C CYS A 37 26.83 10.12 -1.37
N LEU A 38 27.12 9.43 -2.48
CA LEU A 38 26.30 9.46 -3.68
C LEU A 38 24.86 9.00 -3.38
N GLY A 39 24.71 7.90 -2.64
CA GLY A 39 23.41 7.40 -2.22
C GLY A 39 22.59 8.40 -1.39
N MET A 40 23.23 9.14 -0.48
CA MET A 40 22.58 10.20 0.28
C MET A 40 22.14 11.37 -0.62
N CYS A 41 22.94 11.75 -1.63
CA CYS A 41 22.53 12.74 -2.62
C CYS A 41 21.30 12.27 -3.43
N VAL A 42 21.27 10.99 -3.84
CA VAL A 42 20.10 10.41 -4.52
C VAL A 42 18.86 10.46 -3.61
N LEU A 43 18.99 10.09 -2.33
CA LEU A 43 17.89 10.14 -1.37
C LEU A 43 17.34 11.55 -1.18
N GLU A 44 18.22 12.55 -1.07
CA GLU A 44 17.84 13.95 -0.95
C GLU A 44 17.04 14.43 -2.18
N LYS A 45 17.49 14.08 -3.38
CA LYS A 45 16.82 14.44 -4.63
C LYS A 45 15.46 13.74 -4.78
N LEU A 46 15.40 12.43 -4.51
CA LEU A 46 14.14 11.68 -4.52
C LEU A 46 13.16 12.21 -3.46
N ASN A 47 13.64 12.59 -2.28
CA ASN A 47 12.79 13.17 -1.24
C ASN A 47 12.28 14.57 -1.63
N THR A 48 13.09 15.37 -2.32
CA THR A 48 12.68 16.66 -2.90
C THR A 48 11.61 16.45 -3.96
N LEU A 49 11.80 15.49 -4.86
CA LEU A 49 10.83 15.12 -5.89
C LEU A 49 9.50 14.65 -5.29
N HIS A 50 9.56 13.84 -4.23
CA HIS A 50 8.37 13.43 -3.48
C HIS A 50 7.63 14.65 -2.87
N GLY A 51 8.35 15.60 -2.28
CA GLY A 51 7.80 16.84 -1.74
C GLY A 51 7.13 17.70 -2.82
N PHE A 52 7.75 17.80 -3.99
CA PHE A 52 7.17 18.47 -5.16
C PHE A 52 5.84 17.83 -5.58
N TYR A 53 5.74 16.49 -5.54
CA TYR A 53 4.49 15.82 -5.83
C TYR A 53 3.40 16.09 -4.79
N ALA A 54 3.74 16.28 -3.52
CA ALA A 54 2.77 16.49 -2.45
C ALA A 54 1.93 17.78 -2.63
N GLY A 55 2.50 18.81 -3.26
CA GLY A 55 1.84 20.12 -3.45
C GLY A 55 0.97 20.26 -4.70
N LYS A 56 0.88 19.24 -5.57
CA LYS A 56 0.19 19.31 -6.86
C LYS A 56 -0.69 18.08 -7.12
N SER A 57 -1.59 18.17 -8.09
CA SER A 57 -2.50 17.10 -8.54
C SER A 57 -1.78 16.01 -9.35
N PHE A 58 -0.63 15.53 -8.88
CA PHE A 58 0.09 14.43 -9.51
C PHE A 58 -0.51 13.08 -9.15
N SER A 59 -0.27 12.10 -10.04
CA SER A 59 -0.72 10.73 -9.86
C SER A 59 -0.18 10.13 -8.55
N MET A 60 -1.02 9.36 -7.87
CA MET A 60 -0.62 8.64 -6.66
C MET A 60 0.41 7.56 -6.96
N PHE A 61 0.45 7.10 -8.22
CA PHE A 61 1.40 6.12 -8.68
C PHE A 61 2.81 6.69 -8.59
N ASN A 62 3.02 7.94 -9.06
CA ASN A 62 4.32 8.59 -8.99
C ASN A 62 4.76 8.83 -7.54
N LYS A 63 3.86 9.32 -6.68
CA LYS A 63 4.13 9.50 -5.24
C LYS A 63 4.54 8.19 -4.56
N GLY A 64 3.81 7.12 -4.84
CA GLY A 64 4.10 5.78 -4.32
C GLY A 64 5.41 5.22 -4.84
N MET A 65 5.66 5.35 -6.14
CA MET A 65 6.88 4.86 -6.77
C MET A 65 8.12 5.58 -6.25
N THR A 66 8.06 6.91 -6.09
CA THR A 66 9.17 7.65 -5.47
C THR A 66 9.41 7.21 -4.04
N SER A 67 8.35 6.97 -3.25
CA SER A 67 8.50 6.45 -1.88
C SER A 67 9.15 5.07 -1.85
N LEU A 68 8.77 4.17 -2.77
CA LEU A 68 9.38 2.85 -2.94
C LEU A 68 10.87 2.96 -3.28
N HIS A 69 11.24 3.83 -4.21
CA HIS A 69 12.64 4.05 -4.57
C HIS A 69 13.47 4.63 -3.41
N ILE A 70 12.92 5.58 -2.63
CA ILE A 70 13.61 6.09 -1.43
C ILE A 70 13.87 4.94 -0.45
N PHE A 71 12.87 4.09 -0.20
CA PHE A 71 13.03 2.92 0.68
C PHE A 71 14.08 1.95 0.14
N GLU A 72 14.02 1.63 -1.15
CA GLU A 72 14.91 0.71 -1.83
C GLU A 72 16.37 1.16 -1.77
N VAL A 73 16.62 2.45 -2.01
CA VAL A 73 17.95 3.05 -1.94
C VAL A 73 18.43 3.11 -0.49
N ALA A 74 17.61 3.61 0.43
CA ALA A 74 17.99 3.73 1.84
C ALA A 74 18.36 2.35 2.42
N LYS A 75 17.60 1.31 2.07
CA LYS A 75 17.91 -0.06 2.45
C LYS A 75 19.21 -0.55 1.85
N GLY A 76 19.42 -0.38 0.54
CA GLY A 76 20.66 -0.81 -0.12
C GLY A 76 21.90 -0.19 0.52
N LEU A 77 21.82 1.08 0.93
CA LEU A 77 22.90 1.77 1.62
C LEU A 77 23.14 1.26 3.05
N MET A 78 22.17 0.61 3.69
CA MET A 78 22.30 -0.01 5.01
C MET A 78 22.81 -1.46 4.98
N GLU A 79 22.82 -2.11 3.81
CA GLU A 79 23.31 -3.48 3.64
C GLU A 79 24.85 -3.70 3.70
N PRO A 80 25.76 -2.69 3.59
CA PRO A 80 27.18 -2.93 3.69
C PRO A 80 27.58 -3.58 5.03
N LYS A 81 28.17 -4.78 4.96
CA LYS A 81 28.69 -5.52 6.13
C LYS A 81 30.15 -5.16 6.43
N VAL A 82 30.54 -3.89 6.28
CA VAL A 82 31.91 -3.47 6.54
C VAL A 82 32.09 -3.23 8.04
N LEU A 83 33.17 -3.78 8.60
CA LEU A 83 33.50 -3.65 10.02
C LEU A 83 33.65 -2.16 10.39
N GLY A 84 32.90 -1.72 11.41
CA GLY A 84 32.98 -0.37 11.97
C GLY A 84 32.17 0.70 11.22
N TRP A 85 31.43 0.34 10.17
CA TRP A 85 30.51 1.28 9.53
C TRP A 85 29.21 1.40 10.35
N GLU A 86 28.88 2.63 10.76
CA GLU A 86 27.60 2.96 11.37
C GLU A 86 26.76 3.79 10.39
N ALA A 87 25.50 3.39 10.21
CA ALA A 87 24.59 4.10 9.33
C ALA A 87 24.39 5.55 9.82
N PRO A 88 24.54 6.57 8.94
CA PRO A 88 24.24 7.94 9.29
C PRO A 88 22.79 8.07 9.82
N LYS A 89 22.58 8.88 10.85
CA LYS A 89 21.23 9.09 11.43
C LYS A 89 20.20 9.49 10.36
N ALA A 90 20.58 10.35 9.44
CA ALA A 90 19.73 10.77 8.32
C ALA A 90 19.30 9.60 7.41
N LEU A 91 20.16 8.60 7.20
CA LEU A 91 19.84 7.41 6.42
C LEU A 91 18.77 6.55 7.10
N LEU A 92 18.88 6.39 8.43
CA LEU A 92 17.87 5.70 9.25
C LEU A 92 16.52 6.43 9.20
N GLU A 93 16.55 7.76 9.23
CA GLU A 93 15.36 8.61 9.10
C GLU A 93 14.71 8.46 7.73
N TYR A 94 15.48 8.43 6.64
CA TYR A 94 14.96 8.18 5.29
C TYR A 94 14.31 6.80 5.16
N SER A 95 14.98 5.75 5.64
CA SER A 95 14.43 4.39 5.64
C SER A 95 13.10 4.33 6.41
N THR A 96 13.07 4.89 7.63
CA THR A 96 11.88 4.88 8.47
C THR A 96 10.74 5.68 7.85
N SER A 97 11.02 6.89 7.36
CA SER A 97 10.02 7.79 6.79
C SER A 97 9.46 7.28 5.46
N SER A 98 10.32 6.76 4.58
CA SER A 98 9.88 6.21 3.29
C SER A 98 9.02 4.97 3.46
N ARG A 99 9.36 4.09 4.41
CA ARG A 99 8.52 2.95 4.78
C ARG A 99 7.14 3.39 5.29
N GLN A 100 7.11 4.39 6.17
CA GLN A 100 5.85 4.89 6.71
C GLN A 100 4.96 5.46 5.59
N ARG A 101 5.53 6.34 4.75
CA ARG A 101 4.84 6.88 3.57
C ARG A 101 4.37 5.79 2.62
N PHE A 102 5.18 4.76 2.41
CA PHE A 102 4.83 3.62 1.58
C PHE A 102 3.57 2.92 2.09
N ILE A 103 3.54 2.54 3.38
CA ILE A 103 2.39 1.89 4.01
C ILE A 103 1.14 2.77 3.88
N GLU A 104 1.26 4.07 4.12
CA GLU A 104 0.16 5.04 3.98
C GLU A 104 -0.36 5.14 2.54
N ILE A 105 0.51 5.00 1.54
CA ILE A 105 0.11 5.04 0.13
C ILE A 105 -0.55 3.74 -0.30
N ILE A 106 0.01 2.58 0.07
CA ILE A 106 -0.56 1.30 -0.35
C ILE A 106 -1.80 0.91 0.43
N CYS A 107 -2.00 1.44 1.64
CA CYS A 107 -3.16 1.17 2.49
C CYS A 107 -3.75 2.50 2.97
N PRO A 108 -4.33 3.31 2.06
CA PRO A 108 -4.69 4.67 2.40
C PRO A 108 -5.89 4.74 3.34
N THR A 109 -5.80 5.73 4.23
CA THR A 109 -6.84 6.07 5.19
C THR A 109 -8.07 6.69 4.50
N ASP A 110 -7.86 7.46 3.43
CA ASP A 110 -8.90 8.11 2.65
C ASP A 110 -9.50 7.16 1.60
N SER A 111 -10.83 6.99 1.64
CA SER A 111 -11.58 6.21 0.66
C SER A 111 -11.43 6.70 -0.78
N LYS A 112 -11.23 8.01 -1.01
CA LYS A 112 -10.98 8.54 -2.36
C LYS A 112 -9.66 8.02 -2.94
N MET A 113 -8.67 7.86 -2.07
CA MET A 113 -7.40 7.27 -2.46
C MET A 113 -7.56 5.78 -2.78
N ILE A 114 -8.32 5.02 -1.98
CA ILE A 114 -8.58 3.59 -2.21
C ILE A 114 -9.12 3.30 -3.62
N ILE A 115 -9.92 4.20 -4.18
CA ILE A 115 -10.56 4.06 -5.50
C ILE A 115 -9.60 4.35 -6.66
N SER A 116 -8.41 4.89 -6.36
CA SER A 116 -7.47 5.32 -7.39
C SER A 116 -6.87 4.13 -8.14
N GLN A 117 -7.06 4.11 -9.46
CA GLN A 117 -6.38 3.18 -10.38
C GLN A 117 -4.87 3.18 -10.18
N ASP A 118 -4.31 4.33 -9.82
CA ASP A 118 -2.89 4.48 -9.57
C ASP A 118 -2.38 3.54 -8.46
N ILE A 119 -3.16 3.38 -7.39
CA ILE A 119 -2.80 2.50 -6.26
C ILE A 119 -2.89 1.04 -6.69
N ILE A 120 -3.92 0.69 -7.46
CA ILE A 120 -4.08 -0.66 -8.02
C ILE A 120 -2.90 -1.00 -8.93
N LYS A 121 -2.51 -0.08 -9.82
CA LYS A 121 -1.33 -0.21 -10.69
C LYS A 121 -0.05 -0.32 -9.88
N LEU A 122 0.12 0.51 -8.85
CA LEU A 122 1.29 0.50 -7.96
C LEU A 122 1.45 -0.87 -7.27
N ARG A 123 0.38 -1.40 -6.66
CA ARG A 123 0.36 -2.71 -5.98
C ARG A 123 0.70 -3.88 -6.91
N LYS A 124 0.48 -3.74 -8.22
CA LYS A 124 0.83 -4.74 -9.24
C LYS A 124 2.31 -4.71 -9.64
N THR A 125 3.05 -3.65 -9.33
CA THR A 125 4.47 -3.56 -9.68
C THR A 125 5.30 -4.56 -8.86
N GLU A 126 6.33 -5.12 -9.49
CA GLU A 126 7.25 -6.06 -8.84
C GLU A 126 7.95 -5.43 -7.62
N LEU A 127 8.40 -4.16 -7.75
CA LEU A 127 9.04 -3.44 -6.66
C LEU A 127 8.11 -3.28 -5.45
N CYS A 128 6.85 -2.89 -5.68
CA CYS A 128 5.88 -2.76 -4.60
C CYS A 128 5.65 -4.10 -3.90
N ARG A 129 5.49 -5.20 -4.65
CA ARG A 129 5.34 -6.53 -4.07
C ARG A 129 6.57 -6.94 -3.28
N GLY A 130 7.76 -6.75 -3.84
CA GLY A 130 9.02 -7.02 -3.16
C GLY A 130 9.11 -6.31 -1.81
N ILE A 131 8.87 -5.00 -1.79
CA ILE A 131 8.92 -4.20 -0.55
C ILE A 131 7.80 -4.58 0.42
N THR A 132 6.57 -4.81 -0.02
CA THR A 132 5.48 -5.28 0.86
C THR A 132 5.86 -6.60 1.54
N LYS A 133 6.44 -7.54 0.79
CA LYS A 133 6.92 -8.83 1.32
C LYS A 133 7.92 -8.62 2.44
N GLU A 134 8.89 -7.73 2.22
CA GLU A 134 9.94 -7.43 3.18
C GLU A 134 9.40 -6.74 4.43
N VAL A 135 8.51 -5.76 4.28
CA VAL A 135 7.87 -5.07 5.41
C VAL A 135 7.08 -6.06 6.27
N ILE A 136 6.36 -7.00 5.66
CA ILE A 136 5.65 -8.06 6.39
C ILE A 136 6.65 -8.91 7.19
N MET A 137 7.74 -9.35 6.56
CA MET A 137 8.78 -10.14 7.23
C MET A 137 9.41 -9.39 8.39
N GLU A 138 9.75 -8.12 8.21
CA GLU A 138 10.32 -7.30 9.28
C GLU A 138 9.34 -7.19 10.46
N ILE A 139 8.05 -6.95 10.20
CA ILE A 139 7.03 -6.88 11.25
C ILE A 139 7.00 -8.21 12.04
N ILE A 140 6.98 -9.34 11.34
CA ILE A 140 6.90 -10.69 11.91
C ILE A 140 8.17 -11.04 12.70
N SER A 141 9.36 -10.73 12.17
CA SER A 141 10.65 -11.07 12.78
C SER A 141 11.10 -10.10 13.88
N SER A 142 10.51 -8.90 13.96
CA SER A 142 10.95 -7.85 14.89
C SER A 142 10.76 -8.19 16.37
N GLU A 143 9.79 -9.03 16.73
CA GLU A 143 9.39 -9.25 18.12
C GLU A 143 8.97 -10.70 18.36
N ARG A 144 9.32 -11.25 19.55
CA ARG A 144 8.87 -12.58 19.96
C ARG A 144 7.34 -12.67 20.09
N LYS A 145 6.72 -11.58 20.55
CA LYS A 145 5.27 -11.43 20.70
C LYS A 145 4.78 -10.29 19.81
N LEU A 146 4.01 -10.60 18.77
CA LEU A 146 3.40 -9.59 17.92
C LEU A 146 2.19 -8.94 18.61
N PRO A 147 2.22 -7.62 18.85
CA PRO A 147 1.07 -6.88 19.31
C PRO A 147 -0.05 -6.91 18.26
N LEU A 148 -1.29 -6.80 18.73
CA LEU A 148 -2.47 -6.86 17.87
C LEU A 148 -2.48 -5.78 16.78
N GLY A 149 -1.99 -4.57 17.09
CA GLY A 149 -1.82 -3.52 16.08
C GLY A 149 -0.90 -3.90 14.92
N LYS A 150 0.17 -4.66 15.19
CA LYS A 150 1.08 -5.18 14.15
C LYS A 150 0.44 -6.33 13.36
N ILE A 151 -0.31 -7.22 14.03
CA ILE A 151 -1.08 -8.29 13.35
C ILE A 151 -2.04 -7.69 12.32
N LEU A 152 -2.81 -6.67 12.71
CA LEU A 152 -3.75 -6.02 11.80
C LEU A 152 -3.05 -5.34 10.61
N LYS A 153 -1.90 -4.69 10.84
CA LYS A 153 -1.07 -4.15 9.75
C LYS A 153 -0.65 -5.26 8.78
N VAL A 154 -0.21 -6.42 9.27
CA VAL A 154 0.15 -7.58 8.43
C VAL A 154 -1.05 -8.03 7.59
N VAL A 155 -2.24 -8.16 8.20
CA VAL A 155 -3.46 -8.55 7.47
C VAL A 155 -3.78 -7.57 6.34
N MET A 156 -3.66 -6.26 6.58
CA MET A 156 -3.86 -5.25 5.55
C MET A 156 -2.85 -5.37 4.40
N LEU A 157 -1.57 -5.54 4.74
CA LEU A 157 -0.51 -5.71 3.75
C LEU A 157 -0.71 -6.99 2.91
N ILE A 158 -1.23 -8.07 3.51
CA ILE A 158 -1.58 -9.30 2.78
C ILE A 158 -2.70 -9.02 1.76
N PHE A 159 -3.76 -8.30 2.16
CA PHE A 159 -4.81 -7.90 1.24
C PHE A 159 -4.25 -6.98 0.13
N ALA A 160 -3.37 -6.03 0.45
CA ALA A 160 -2.74 -5.18 -0.56
C ALA A 160 -1.82 -5.96 -1.51
N TYR A 161 -1.18 -7.04 -1.04
CA TYR A 161 -0.31 -7.91 -1.84
C TYR A 161 -1.10 -8.81 -2.79
N GLY A 162 -2.24 -9.36 -2.34
CA GLY A 162 -3.14 -10.18 -3.14
C GLY A 162 -2.89 -11.69 -3.13
N SER A 163 -1.88 -12.16 -2.38
CA SER A 163 -1.62 -13.55 -1.92
C SER A 163 -0.13 -13.68 -1.58
N LEU A 164 0.23 -14.09 -0.34
CA LEU A 164 1.65 -14.27 0.00
C LEU A 164 2.22 -15.61 -0.49
N PRO A 165 3.54 -15.69 -0.72
CA PRO A 165 4.25 -16.97 -0.84
C PRO A 165 3.97 -17.90 0.35
N ILE A 166 3.92 -19.20 0.10
CA ILE A 166 3.54 -20.22 1.09
C ILE A 166 4.46 -20.18 2.31
N GLU A 167 5.75 -19.91 2.09
CA GLU A 167 6.78 -19.83 3.12
C GLU A 167 6.45 -18.75 4.15
N LEU A 168 5.89 -17.62 3.71
CA LEU A 168 5.53 -16.53 4.61
C LEU A 168 4.33 -16.85 5.48
N TYR A 169 3.33 -17.58 4.96
CA TYR A 169 2.24 -18.06 5.79
C TYR A 169 2.74 -19.05 6.85
N GLN A 170 3.71 -19.91 6.52
CA GLN A 170 4.32 -20.82 7.48
C GLN A 170 5.07 -20.06 8.58
N GLU A 171 5.83 -19.03 8.24
CA GLU A 171 6.48 -18.15 9.22
C GLU A 171 5.46 -17.51 10.17
N ILE A 172 4.33 -17.02 9.67
CA ILE A 172 3.26 -16.45 10.50
C ILE A 172 2.63 -17.52 11.41
N GLU A 173 2.36 -18.71 10.89
CA GLU A 173 1.76 -19.82 11.67
C GLU A 173 2.69 -20.33 12.78
N ASN A 174 4.01 -20.32 12.53
CA ASN A 174 5.05 -20.77 13.45
C ASN A 174 5.31 -19.81 14.61
N LEU A 175 4.75 -18.61 14.59
CA LEU A 175 4.87 -17.66 15.70
C LEU A 175 4.29 -18.26 16.99
N SER A 176 5.15 -18.47 17.99
CA SER A 176 4.76 -19.11 19.26
C SER A 176 3.65 -18.35 19.98
N ASP A 177 3.71 -17.01 19.95
CA ASP A 177 2.87 -16.13 20.76
C ASP A 177 1.60 -15.65 20.05
N LEU A 178 1.38 -16.09 18.80
CA LEU A 178 0.18 -15.77 18.04
C LEU A 178 -1.02 -16.57 18.62
N SER A 179 -2.12 -15.88 18.90
CA SER A 179 -3.28 -16.52 19.51
C SER A 179 -3.86 -17.63 18.61
N PRO A 180 -4.47 -18.69 19.17
CA PRO A 180 -5.07 -19.76 18.38
C PRO A 180 -6.09 -19.26 17.34
N HIS A 181 -6.83 -18.20 17.68
CA HIS A 181 -7.78 -17.56 16.77
C HIS A 181 -7.09 -16.95 15.55
N TRP A 182 -6.02 -16.17 15.78
CA TRP A 182 -5.24 -15.57 14.69
C TRP A 182 -4.50 -16.62 13.85
N LYS A 183 -3.95 -17.68 14.46
CA LYS A 183 -3.36 -18.81 13.72
C LYS A 183 -4.38 -19.46 12.79
N SER A 184 -5.56 -19.77 13.31
CA SER A 184 -6.64 -20.34 12.51
C SER A 184 -7.13 -19.38 11.43
N PHE A 185 -7.13 -18.07 11.69
CA PHE A 185 -7.47 -17.05 10.72
C PHE A 185 -6.48 -17.03 9.54
N PHE A 186 -5.17 -16.99 9.79
CA PHE A 186 -4.17 -16.96 8.70
C PHE A 186 -4.20 -18.22 7.84
N LYS A 187 -4.44 -19.39 8.45
CA LYS A 187 -4.64 -20.64 7.70
C LYS A 187 -5.83 -20.54 6.74
N GLN A 188 -6.97 -20.06 7.23
CA GLN A 188 -8.17 -19.89 6.40
C GLN A 188 -8.00 -18.77 5.36
N LEU A 189 -7.25 -17.71 5.68
CA LEU A 189 -6.92 -16.62 4.76
C LEU A 189 -6.07 -17.12 3.59
N LYS A 190 -5.05 -17.96 3.87
CA LYS A 190 -4.24 -18.64 2.86
C LYS A 190 -5.12 -19.49 1.95
N ASP A 191 -6.01 -20.30 2.52
CA ASP A 191 -6.93 -21.16 1.75
C ASP A 191 -7.87 -20.32 0.86
N PHE A 192 -8.35 -19.18 1.36
CA PHE A 192 -9.12 -18.21 0.58
C PHE A 192 -8.34 -17.70 -0.64
N PHE A 193 -7.13 -17.17 -0.44
CA PHE A 193 -6.31 -16.65 -1.56
C PHE A 193 -5.89 -17.74 -2.56
N ASN A 194 -5.69 -18.98 -2.11
CA ASN A 194 -5.35 -20.09 -3.00
C ASN A 194 -6.55 -20.58 -3.82
N SER A 195 -7.74 -20.64 -3.22
CA SER A 195 -8.91 -21.21 -3.88
C SER A 195 -9.77 -20.18 -4.62
N GLY A 196 -9.71 -18.92 -4.19
CA GLY A 196 -10.65 -17.86 -4.57
C GLY A 196 -12.02 -17.99 -3.90
N ILE A 197 -12.20 -18.97 -3.00
CA ILE A 197 -13.48 -19.37 -2.40
C ILE A 197 -13.60 -18.81 -0.99
N VAL A 198 -14.62 -17.96 -0.76
CA VAL A 198 -14.95 -17.47 0.58
C VAL A 198 -15.71 -18.58 1.31
N ARG A 199 -15.02 -19.38 2.11
CA ARG A 199 -15.66 -20.44 2.92
C ARG A 199 -16.30 -19.90 4.19
N PHE A 200 -17.34 -20.54 4.68
CA PHE A 200 -17.97 -20.15 5.94
C PHE A 200 -17.00 -20.25 7.12
N SER A 201 -16.17 -21.29 7.12
CA SER A 201 -15.09 -21.48 8.10
C SER A 201 -14.16 -20.26 8.19
N PHE A 202 -13.87 -19.59 7.07
CA PHE A 202 -13.04 -18.40 7.05
C PHE A 202 -13.75 -17.21 7.70
N LEU A 203 -15.02 -16.97 7.37
CA LEU A 203 -15.83 -15.91 7.98
C LEU A 203 -15.96 -16.09 9.49
N LEU A 204 -16.16 -17.33 9.94
CA LEU A 204 -16.21 -17.65 11.37
C LEU A 204 -14.89 -17.35 12.08
N LYS A 205 -13.74 -17.72 11.50
CA LYS A 205 -12.42 -17.42 12.10
C LYS A 205 -12.07 -15.94 12.08
N MET A 206 -12.53 -15.21 11.08
CA MET A 206 -12.44 -13.75 11.07
C MET A 206 -13.24 -13.14 12.21
N ARG A 207 -14.49 -13.59 12.43
CA ARG A 207 -15.33 -13.16 13.56
C ARG A 207 -14.67 -13.45 14.91
N GLU A 208 -14.26 -14.68 15.14
CA GLU A 208 -13.66 -15.10 16.42
C GLU A 208 -12.41 -14.26 16.72
N SER A 209 -11.56 -14.02 15.71
CA SER A 209 -10.36 -13.19 15.86
C SER A 209 -10.73 -11.75 16.23
N LEU A 210 -11.71 -11.16 15.56
CA LEU A 210 -12.25 -9.81 15.83
C LEU A 210 -13.07 -9.70 17.13
N GLY A 211 -13.69 -10.78 17.59
CA GLY A 211 -14.43 -10.81 18.86
C GLY A 211 -13.48 -10.67 20.04
N ASN A 212 -12.37 -11.41 19.99
CA ASN A 212 -11.32 -11.35 21.01
C ASN A 212 -10.58 -10.00 21.03
N THR A 213 -10.53 -9.26 19.92
CA THR A 213 -9.94 -7.91 19.91
C THR A 213 -10.75 -6.89 20.70
N ARG A 214 -12.06 -7.10 20.90
CA ARG A 214 -12.92 -6.19 21.69
C ARG A 214 -12.63 -6.22 23.19
N GLN A 215 -12.17 -7.36 23.70
CA GLN A 215 -11.86 -7.53 25.12
C GLN A 215 -10.52 -6.88 25.51
N LEU A 216 -9.69 -6.52 24.54
CA LEU A 216 -8.53 -5.68 24.82
C LEU A 216 -9.03 -4.26 25.08
N ASP A 217 -8.91 -3.82 26.33
CA ASP A 217 -9.04 -2.42 26.72
C ASP A 217 -8.03 -1.59 25.90
N TRP A 218 -8.45 -1.10 24.74
CA TRP A 218 -7.73 -0.12 23.93
C TRP A 218 -7.44 1.17 24.73
N ARG A 219 -8.14 1.36 25.86
CA ARG A 219 -7.94 2.41 26.85
C ARG A 219 -6.75 2.17 27.80
N LYS A 220 -6.34 0.92 28.06
CA LYS A 220 -5.34 0.55 29.09
C LYS A 220 -3.88 0.60 28.63
N VAL A 221 -3.58 1.00 27.39
CA VAL A 221 -2.19 1.07 26.91
C VAL A 221 -1.49 2.34 27.45
N SER A 222 -0.37 2.12 28.12
CA SER A 222 0.52 3.10 28.76
C SER A 222 1.17 4.06 27.75
N SER A 223 1.25 5.34 28.12
CA SER A 223 1.66 6.50 27.30
C SER A 223 3.17 6.65 27.06
N TYR A 224 3.99 5.66 27.41
CA TYR A 224 5.47 5.79 27.39
C TYR A 224 6.17 5.11 26.22
N ILE A 225 5.44 4.68 25.19
CA ILE A 225 6.01 3.95 24.06
C ILE A 225 5.91 4.80 22.80
N SER A 226 7.04 4.91 22.08
CA SER A 226 7.15 5.57 20.77
C SER A 226 5.99 5.15 19.83
N PRO A 227 5.42 6.07 19.02
CA PRO A 227 4.36 5.74 18.04
C PRO A 227 4.70 4.56 17.14
N PHE A 228 6.00 4.34 16.89
CA PHE A 228 6.54 3.27 16.06
C PHE A 228 6.45 1.88 16.72
N GLN A 229 6.36 1.83 18.05
CA GLN A 229 6.34 0.63 18.88
C GLN A 229 4.99 0.49 19.62
N SER A 230 3.98 1.23 19.16
CA SER A 230 2.66 1.20 19.77
C SER A 230 2.00 -0.16 19.54
N SER A 231 1.79 -0.89 20.64
CA SER A 231 0.93 -2.07 20.71
C SER A 231 -0.53 -1.75 20.37
N CYS A 232 -0.88 -0.48 20.21
CA CYS A 232 -2.24 0.00 19.95
C CYS A 232 -2.66 -0.26 18.49
N ILE A 233 -3.93 -0.60 18.34
CA ILE A 233 -4.61 -0.78 17.06
C ILE A 233 -4.95 0.61 16.52
N SER A 234 -4.61 0.96 15.28
CA SER A 234 -5.16 2.19 14.68
C SER A 234 -6.63 1.97 14.31
N PRO A 235 -7.51 2.95 14.57
CA PRO A 235 -8.93 2.86 14.20
C PRO A 235 -9.14 2.54 12.72
N PHE A 236 -8.29 3.06 11.84
CA PHE A 236 -8.37 2.81 10.41
C PHE A 236 -7.96 1.39 10.02
N HIS A 237 -6.92 0.83 10.66
CA HIS A 237 -6.53 -0.56 10.40
C HIS A 237 -7.64 -1.53 10.80
N PHE A 238 -8.32 -1.22 11.90
CA PHE A 238 -9.45 -2.02 12.34
C PHE A 238 -10.65 -1.87 11.39
N LEU A 239 -11.02 -0.64 11.05
CA LEU A 239 -12.12 -0.35 10.13
C LEU A 239 -11.92 -1.00 8.76
N TYR A 240 -10.69 -0.94 8.24
CA TYR A 240 -10.33 -1.63 7.00
C TYR A 240 -10.68 -3.12 7.06
N LEU A 241 -10.30 -3.80 8.16
CA LEU A 241 -10.60 -5.22 8.32
C LEU A 241 -12.11 -5.47 8.43
N LEU A 242 -12.87 -4.59 9.10
CA LEU A 242 -14.33 -4.67 9.15
C LEU A 242 -14.98 -4.51 7.77
N GLU A 243 -14.50 -3.58 6.95
CA GLU A 243 -15.00 -3.39 5.58
C GLU A 243 -14.70 -4.61 4.71
N ARG A 244 -13.48 -5.16 4.79
CA ARG A 244 -13.11 -6.41 4.09
C ARG A 244 -14.01 -7.55 4.54
N PHE A 245 -14.21 -7.68 5.84
CA PHE A 245 -15.05 -8.74 6.39
C PHE A 245 -16.49 -8.64 5.90
N TYR A 246 -17.05 -7.43 5.98
CA TYR A 246 -18.41 -7.16 5.56
C TYR A 246 -18.62 -7.43 4.06
N PHE A 247 -17.66 -7.04 3.22
CA PHE A 247 -17.68 -7.37 1.80
C PHE A 247 -17.75 -8.89 1.58
N LEU A 248 -16.84 -9.64 2.22
CA LEU A 248 -16.75 -11.10 2.06
C LEU A 248 -18.03 -11.79 2.57
N ALA A 249 -18.56 -11.35 3.70
CA ALA A 249 -19.81 -11.83 4.26
C ALA A 249 -21.01 -11.54 3.33
N SER A 250 -21.07 -10.34 2.75
CA SER A 250 -22.16 -9.94 1.85
C SER A 250 -22.11 -10.69 0.51
N SER A 251 -20.91 -11.03 0.03
CA SER A 251 -20.72 -11.75 -1.24
C SER A 251 -21.34 -13.17 -1.28
N TRP A 252 -21.79 -13.67 -0.12
CA TRP A 252 -22.55 -14.91 -0.02
C TRP A 252 -24.05 -14.76 -0.37
N LYS A 253 -24.56 -13.54 -0.53
CA LYS A 253 -25.94 -13.32 -0.97
C LYS A 253 -26.00 -13.34 -2.49
N ASP A 254 -27.13 -13.75 -3.05
CA ASP A 254 -27.32 -13.77 -4.50
C ASP A 254 -27.46 -12.38 -5.11
N ILE A 255 -27.84 -11.41 -4.27
CA ILE A 255 -27.85 -9.98 -4.54
C ILE A 255 -27.17 -9.34 -3.33
N PHE A 256 -26.14 -8.54 -3.56
CA PHE A 256 -25.52 -7.78 -2.48
C PHE A 256 -25.02 -6.41 -2.94
N PHE A 257 -24.95 -5.51 -1.96
CA PHE A 257 -24.62 -4.11 -2.15
C PHE A 257 -23.25 -3.83 -1.55
N THR A 258 -22.41 -3.12 -2.30
CA THR A 258 -21.08 -2.72 -1.86
C THR A 258 -20.71 -1.37 -2.47
N THR A 259 -19.51 -0.88 -2.21
CA THR A 259 -18.98 0.33 -2.83
C THR A 259 -17.98 -0.02 -3.92
N LYS A 260 -17.80 0.90 -4.88
CA LYS A 260 -16.75 0.78 -5.90
C LYS A 260 -15.37 0.55 -5.28
N SER A 261 -15.02 1.29 -4.23
CA SER A 261 -13.74 1.12 -3.51
C SER A 261 -13.57 -0.29 -2.97
N SER A 262 -14.62 -0.85 -2.39
CA SER A 262 -14.55 -2.16 -1.74
C SER A 262 -14.42 -3.28 -2.76
N LEU A 263 -15.16 -3.19 -3.87
CA LEU A 263 -15.04 -4.13 -4.98
C LEU A 263 -13.68 -4.05 -5.66
N LEU A 264 -13.17 -2.85 -5.96
CA LEU A 264 -11.86 -2.63 -6.58
C LEU A 264 -10.71 -3.27 -5.77
N GLU A 265 -10.74 -3.12 -4.44
CA GLU A 265 -9.74 -3.76 -3.59
C GLU A 265 -9.82 -5.28 -3.63
N THR A 266 -11.02 -5.86 -3.69
CA THR A 266 -11.19 -7.31 -3.70
C THR A 266 -10.83 -7.94 -5.05
N ILE A 267 -11.18 -7.29 -6.17
CA ILE A 267 -10.79 -7.78 -7.50
C ILE A 267 -9.29 -7.55 -7.79
N ALA A 268 -8.56 -6.85 -6.92
CA ALA A 268 -7.11 -6.72 -7.06
C ALA A 268 -6.38 -8.07 -6.84
N TYR A 269 -7.03 -9.06 -6.23
CA TYR A 269 -6.44 -10.38 -5.95
C TYR A 269 -6.37 -11.23 -7.24
N GLU A 270 -5.28 -11.97 -7.42
CA GLU A 270 -5.04 -12.73 -8.65
C GLU A 270 -6.00 -13.90 -8.85
N ASN A 271 -6.30 -14.64 -7.78
CA ASN A 271 -7.19 -15.82 -7.81
C ASN A 271 -8.64 -15.49 -7.47
N TRP A 272 -9.04 -14.23 -7.64
CA TRP A 272 -10.41 -13.82 -7.33
C TRP A 272 -11.42 -14.58 -8.22
N LYS A 273 -12.48 -15.11 -7.60
CA LYS A 273 -13.59 -15.80 -8.28
C LYS A 273 -14.92 -15.21 -7.85
N LEU A 274 -15.77 -14.89 -8.83
CA LEU A 274 -16.96 -14.06 -8.63
C LEU A 274 -18.14 -14.79 -7.99
N ASN A 275 -18.16 -16.13 -7.99
CA ASN A 275 -19.15 -16.93 -7.26
C ASN A 275 -18.41 -18.00 -6.46
N SER A 276 -18.26 -17.73 -5.17
CA SER A 276 -17.26 -18.36 -4.32
C SER A 276 -17.88 -19.04 -3.08
N LYS A 277 -19.17 -19.39 -3.19
CA LYS A 277 -19.88 -20.14 -2.16
C LYS A 277 -19.48 -21.61 -2.23
N CYS A 278 -19.20 -22.21 -1.08
CA CYS A 278 -19.05 -23.66 -1.00
C CYS A 278 -20.46 -24.29 -0.92
N GLU A 279 -20.82 -25.16 -1.87
CA GLU A 279 -22.15 -25.79 -1.96
C GLU A 279 -22.53 -26.63 -0.73
N SER A 280 -21.56 -26.94 0.14
CA SER A 280 -21.72 -27.81 1.32
C SER A 280 -22.22 -27.10 2.60
N ASP A 281 -22.27 -25.77 2.63
CA ASP A 281 -22.61 -25.01 3.84
C ASP A 281 -24.12 -24.72 3.91
N THR A 282 -24.78 -25.12 5.01
CA THR A 282 -26.25 -25.00 5.15
C THR A 282 -26.70 -23.56 5.39
N ASP A 283 -27.70 -23.14 4.60
CA ASP A 283 -28.18 -21.75 4.45
C ASP A 283 -28.69 -21.11 5.76
N ALA A 284 -29.25 -21.90 6.69
CA ALA A 284 -29.85 -21.40 7.92
C ALA A 284 -28.82 -21.01 9.01
N SER A 285 -27.77 -21.81 9.22
CA SER A 285 -26.70 -21.50 10.18
C SER A 285 -25.89 -20.29 9.71
N LEU A 286 -25.67 -20.20 8.40
CA LEU A 286 -25.01 -19.07 7.77
C LEU A 286 -25.78 -17.77 7.98
N LYS A 287 -27.09 -17.77 7.76
CA LYS A 287 -27.93 -16.57 7.91
C LYS A 287 -27.94 -16.05 9.33
N ALA A 288 -28.01 -16.94 10.32
CA ALA A 288 -27.92 -16.56 11.74
C ALA A 288 -26.55 -15.95 12.08
N GLU A 289 -25.49 -16.50 11.50
CA GLU A 289 -24.12 -16.03 11.71
C GLU A 289 -23.88 -14.68 11.02
N LEU A 290 -24.29 -14.52 9.76
CA LEU A 290 -24.29 -13.23 9.05
C LEU A 290 -25.06 -12.16 9.82
N TYR A 291 -26.21 -12.50 10.40
CA TYR A 291 -26.96 -11.59 11.27
C TYR A 291 -26.18 -11.19 12.52
N ILE A 292 -25.50 -12.14 13.19
CA ILE A 292 -24.61 -11.85 14.33
C ILE A 292 -23.45 -10.94 13.90
N LEU A 293 -22.94 -11.10 12.67
CA LEU A 293 -21.89 -10.24 12.11
C LEU A 293 -22.38 -8.83 11.83
N GLU A 294 -23.55 -8.70 11.23
CA GLU A 294 -24.18 -7.41 10.95
C GLU A 294 -24.50 -6.68 12.27
N TYR A 295 -24.99 -7.40 13.27
CA TYR A 295 -25.16 -6.89 14.64
C TYR A 295 -23.82 -6.49 15.29
N TYR A 296 -22.76 -7.29 15.11
CA TYR A 296 -21.42 -6.95 15.57
C TYR A 296 -20.96 -5.62 14.97
N LEU A 297 -21.07 -5.47 13.65
CA LEU A 297 -20.65 -4.26 12.92
C LEU A 297 -21.47 -3.04 13.34
N LYS A 298 -22.78 -3.22 13.56
CA LYS A 298 -23.70 -2.24 14.12
C LYS A 298 -23.23 -1.72 15.48
N GLU A 299 -23.13 -2.60 16.48
CA GLU A 299 -22.78 -2.21 17.86
C GLU A 299 -21.44 -1.51 17.93
N PHE A 300 -20.49 -1.93 17.10
CA PHE A 300 -19.16 -1.35 17.07
C PHE A 300 -19.14 0.04 16.45
N SER A 301 -19.82 0.21 15.31
CA SER A 301 -19.92 1.52 14.65
C SER A 301 -20.59 2.53 15.57
N HIS A 302 -21.66 2.11 16.26
CA HIS A 302 -22.30 2.92 17.29
C HIS A 302 -21.33 3.28 18.42
N HIS A 303 -20.56 2.33 18.95
CA HIS A 303 -19.61 2.59 20.03
C HIS A 303 -18.54 3.62 19.66
N ILE A 304 -17.95 3.52 18.46
CA ILE A 304 -16.92 4.47 18.00
C ILE A 304 -17.51 5.86 17.79
N LEU A 305 -18.68 5.93 17.16
CA LEU A 305 -19.31 7.18 16.77
C LEU A 305 -19.88 7.94 17.98
N SER A 306 -20.55 7.24 18.90
CA SER A 306 -21.10 7.81 20.13
C SER A 306 -20.02 8.11 21.18
N GLY A 307 -18.83 7.49 21.07
CA GLY A 307 -17.72 7.60 22.01
C GLY A 307 -16.69 8.69 21.67
N LYS A 308 -17.08 9.85 21.13
CA LYS A 308 -16.16 10.90 20.60
C LYS A 308 -14.89 11.13 21.44
N LYS A 309 -15.02 11.38 22.74
CA LYS A 309 -13.87 11.59 23.64
C LYS A 309 -12.93 10.38 23.67
N GLY A 310 -13.50 9.19 23.83
CA GLY A 310 -12.74 7.94 23.82
C GLY A 310 -12.09 7.66 22.47
N THR A 311 -12.79 7.91 21.37
CA THR A 311 -12.25 7.72 20.02
C THR A 311 -11.13 8.73 19.72
N LEU A 312 -11.24 9.98 20.18
CA LEU A 312 -10.16 10.96 20.07
C LEU A 312 -8.95 10.60 20.93
N GLU A 313 -9.16 10.11 22.15
CA GLU A 313 -8.09 9.55 23.00
C GLU A 313 -7.43 8.32 22.34
N TRP A 314 -8.21 7.50 21.64
CA TRP A 314 -7.70 6.37 20.86
C TRP A 314 -6.80 6.86 19.71
N PHE A 315 -7.20 7.93 19.01
CA PHE A 315 -6.38 8.57 17.99
C PHE A 315 -5.10 9.17 18.55
N GLU A 316 -5.18 9.96 19.63
CA GLU A 316 -4.01 10.56 20.28
C GLU A 316 -2.93 9.54 20.66
N LYS A 317 -3.33 8.32 21.02
CA LYS A 317 -2.42 7.24 21.40
C LYS A 317 -1.84 6.44 20.23
N THR A 318 -2.43 6.55 19.05
CA THR A 318 -2.07 5.71 17.89
C THR A 318 -1.41 6.48 16.77
N ASP A 319 -1.81 7.74 16.56
CA ASP A 319 -1.28 8.59 15.51
C ASP A 319 -1.67 10.07 15.74
N THR A 320 -0.67 10.95 15.89
CA THR A 320 -0.88 12.39 16.08
C THR A 320 -1.42 13.10 14.83
N ALA A 321 -1.20 12.56 13.63
CA ALA A 321 -1.78 13.07 12.39
C ALA A 321 -3.27 12.72 12.27
N ALA A 322 -3.68 11.60 12.85
CA ALA A 322 -5.01 11.02 12.65
C ALA A 322 -6.18 11.80 13.28
N LYS A 323 -5.92 12.82 14.12
CA LYS A 323 -6.95 13.80 14.50
C LYS A 323 -7.54 14.53 13.30
N LYS A 324 -6.71 14.86 12.30
CA LYS A 324 -7.17 15.51 11.05
C LYS A 324 -8.04 14.57 10.22
N ASP A 325 -7.83 13.27 10.37
CA ASP A 325 -8.52 12.24 9.60
C ASP A 325 -9.79 11.72 10.28
N TYR A 326 -10.12 12.19 11.49
CA TYR A 326 -11.35 11.82 12.20
C TYR A 326 -12.62 11.93 11.35
N PRO A 327 -12.84 13.01 10.55
CA PRO A 327 -14.00 13.10 9.67
C PRO A 327 -14.05 11.98 8.62
N SER A 328 -12.91 11.54 8.10
CA SER A 328 -12.80 10.43 7.15
C SER A 328 -13.20 9.10 7.81
N LEU A 329 -12.77 8.86 9.06
CA LEU A 329 -13.20 7.68 9.82
C LEU A 329 -14.73 7.67 9.99
N VAL A 330 -15.30 8.80 10.40
CA VAL A 330 -16.76 8.95 10.60
C VAL A 330 -17.50 8.65 9.31
N LEU A 331 -17.07 9.24 8.19
CA LEU A 331 -17.68 9.01 6.88
C LEU A 331 -17.65 7.53 6.49
N ARG A 332 -16.50 6.86 6.63
CA ARG A 332 -16.36 5.42 6.30
C ARG A 332 -17.23 4.53 7.19
N LEU A 333 -17.31 4.82 8.49
CA LEU A 333 -18.21 4.11 9.40
C LEU A 333 -19.68 4.31 9.02
N CYS A 334 -20.09 5.53 8.65
CA CYS A 334 -21.44 5.79 8.18
C CYS A 334 -21.77 5.06 6.88
N ILE A 335 -20.82 5.00 5.93
CA ILE A 335 -20.95 4.19 4.70
C ILE A 335 -21.14 2.71 5.05
N LEU A 336 -20.32 2.17 5.96
CA LEU A 336 -20.42 0.78 6.40
C LEU A 336 -21.79 0.49 7.03
N VAL A 337 -22.32 1.38 7.87
CA VAL A 337 -23.67 1.25 8.45
C VAL A 337 -24.74 1.32 7.37
N CYS A 338 -24.64 2.24 6.41
CA CYS A 338 -25.58 2.32 5.28
C CYS A 338 -25.59 1.01 4.47
N LEU A 339 -24.41 0.45 4.19
CA LEU A 339 -24.26 -0.83 3.51
C LEU A 339 -24.92 -1.97 4.29
N VAL A 340 -24.69 -2.02 5.61
CA VAL A 340 -25.37 -2.98 6.51
C VAL A 340 -26.88 -2.85 6.31
N CYS A 341 -27.46 -1.66 6.42
CA CYS A 341 -28.90 -1.45 6.27
C CYS A 341 -29.47 -1.94 4.93
N VAL A 342 -28.83 -1.63 3.81
CA VAL A 342 -29.35 -2.02 2.48
C VAL A 342 -29.21 -3.52 2.21
N ASN A 343 -28.18 -4.19 2.76
CA ASN A 343 -28.01 -5.63 2.59
C ASN A 343 -28.84 -6.46 3.57
N THR A 344 -29.22 -5.92 4.72
CA THR A 344 -30.03 -6.64 5.73
C THR A 344 -31.51 -6.38 5.61
N GLY A 345 -31.89 -5.18 5.14
CA GLY A 345 -33.26 -4.72 5.32
C GLY A 345 -33.58 -4.42 6.80
N ASP A 346 -32.59 -4.07 7.61
CA ASP A 346 -32.76 -3.76 9.04
C ASP A 346 -31.81 -2.61 9.51
N HIS A 347 -31.89 -2.24 10.79
CA HIS A 347 -30.98 -1.33 11.50
C HIS A 347 -31.00 0.13 11.03
N PHE A 348 -32.03 0.52 10.28
CA PHE A 348 -32.19 1.89 9.84
C PHE A 348 -32.36 2.89 11.00
N ASP A 349 -32.95 2.43 12.11
CA ASP A 349 -33.04 3.19 13.36
C ASP A 349 -31.67 3.65 13.87
N LEU A 350 -30.65 2.79 13.77
CA LEU A 350 -29.28 3.16 14.11
C LEU A 350 -28.76 4.25 13.18
N LEU A 351 -28.95 4.10 11.86
CA LEU A 351 -28.50 5.10 10.89
C LEU A 351 -29.11 6.48 11.21
N LEU A 352 -30.42 6.52 11.50
CA LEU A 352 -31.08 7.76 11.91
C LEU A 352 -30.52 8.33 13.22
N ASN A 353 -30.29 7.50 14.23
CA ASN A 353 -29.72 7.93 15.51
C ASN A 353 -28.31 8.52 15.34
N LEU A 354 -27.47 7.91 14.50
CA LEU A 354 -26.13 8.40 14.18
C LEU A 354 -26.20 9.74 13.45
N LEU A 355 -27.10 9.89 12.48
CA LEU A 355 -27.29 11.13 11.73
C LEU A 355 -27.93 12.25 12.57
N ALA A 356 -28.77 11.90 13.54
CA ALA A 356 -29.37 12.87 14.48
C ALA A 356 -28.35 13.41 15.51
N THR A 357 -27.22 12.73 15.68
CA THR A 357 -26.17 13.17 16.59
C THR A 357 -25.40 14.33 15.96
N THR A 358 -25.47 15.51 16.59
CA THR A 358 -24.89 16.76 16.07
C THR A 358 -23.38 16.67 15.84
N ASP A 359 -22.66 15.99 16.73
CA ASP A 359 -21.21 15.79 16.64
C ASP A 359 -20.77 14.96 15.41
N ILE A 360 -21.61 14.02 14.96
CA ILE A 360 -21.32 13.13 13.83
C ILE A 360 -21.73 13.80 12.53
N SER A 361 -22.94 14.36 12.50
CA SER A 361 -23.52 14.99 11.32
C SER A 361 -22.73 16.20 10.82
N CYS A 362 -21.98 16.88 11.69
CA CYS A 362 -21.05 17.95 11.28
C CYS A 362 -19.93 17.48 10.33
N PHE A 363 -19.59 16.18 10.34
CA PHE A 363 -18.52 15.61 9.50
C PHE A 363 -19.02 14.96 8.21
N LEU A 364 -20.34 14.90 8.01
CA LEU A 364 -20.94 14.26 6.85
C LEU A 364 -21.36 15.30 5.80
N PRO A 365 -21.28 14.97 4.50
CA PRO A 365 -21.88 15.77 3.45
C PRO A 365 -23.38 16.00 3.72
N ARG A 366 -23.91 17.17 3.32
CA ARG A 366 -25.31 17.54 3.56
C ARG A 366 -26.31 16.55 2.96
N ASP A 367 -25.93 15.86 1.89
CA ASP A 367 -26.77 14.85 1.24
C ASP A 367 -27.08 13.65 2.15
N PHE A 368 -26.27 13.39 3.19
CA PHE A 368 -26.61 12.39 4.20
C PHE A 368 -27.85 12.77 5.03
N PHE A 369 -28.29 14.03 5.05
CA PHE A 369 -29.54 14.38 5.73
C PHE A 369 -30.79 13.89 4.98
N GLU A 370 -30.67 13.47 3.71
CA GLU A 370 -31.79 12.89 2.95
C GLU A 370 -32.26 11.56 3.55
N PHE A 371 -31.40 10.82 4.26
CA PHE A 371 -31.80 9.62 4.99
C PHE A 371 -32.88 9.91 6.05
N GLY A 372 -32.83 11.08 6.70
CA GLY A 372 -33.83 11.48 7.69
C GLY A 372 -35.25 11.64 7.09
N LEU A 373 -35.34 11.89 5.78
CA LEU A 373 -36.61 12.07 5.06
C LEU A 373 -37.28 10.74 4.70
N LEU A 374 -36.58 9.61 4.84
CA LEU A 374 -37.10 8.28 4.52
C LEU A 374 -37.93 7.68 5.66
N ALA A 375 -37.79 8.20 6.88
CA ALA A 375 -38.51 7.70 8.03
C ALA A 375 -39.98 8.19 7.99
N LYS A 376 -40.93 7.24 7.95
CA LYS A 376 -42.34 7.55 8.29
C LYS A 376 -42.44 7.92 9.78
N PRO A 377 -43.43 8.74 10.20
CA PRO A 377 -43.67 9.00 11.61
C PRO A 377 -43.88 7.68 12.39
N PRO A 378 -43.39 7.59 13.63
CA PRO A 378 -43.33 6.34 14.36
C PRO A 378 -44.73 5.77 14.60
N ASN A 379 -44.98 4.56 14.11
CA ASN A 379 -46.13 3.77 14.54
C ASN A 379 -45.81 3.16 15.91
N ILE A 380 -46.59 3.50 16.93
CA ILE A 380 -46.43 2.95 18.28
C ILE A 380 -46.93 1.51 18.25
N ILE A 381 -46.01 0.54 18.35
CA ILE A 381 -46.33 -0.88 18.51
C ILE A 381 -46.51 -1.19 20.01
N PRO A 382 -47.42 -2.10 20.42
CA PRO A 382 -47.76 -2.37 21.84
C PRO A 382 -46.64 -2.91 22.75
N ASN A 383 -45.39 -2.94 22.31
CA ASN A 383 -44.23 -3.43 23.06
C ASN A 383 -43.07 -2.41 23.16
N GLY A 384 -43.32 -1.13 22.91
CA GLY A 384 -42.35 -0.05 23.17
C GLY A 384 -41.16 0.05 22.20
N ARG A 385 -41.12 -0.73 21.12
CA ARG A 385 -40.17 -0.53 20.02
C ARG A 385 -40.75 0.44 19.00
N ILE A 386 -40.02 1.51 18.72
CA ILE A 386 -40.26 2.39 17.57
C ILE A 386 -39.73 1.64 16.35
N SER A 387 -40.61 1.14 15.47
CA SER A 387 -40.18 0.73 14.13
C SER A 387 -40.50 1.84 13.15
N ALA A 388 -39.48 2.46 12.56
CA ALA A 388 -39.68 3.19 11.32
C ALA A 388 -39.98 2.14 10.23
N GLU A 389 -41.14 2.19 9.61
CA GLU A 389 -41.39 1.41 8.40
C GLU A 389 -40.61 2.07 7.26
N VAL A 390 -39.59 1.38 6.76
CA VAL A 390 -38.65 1.91 5.77
C VAL A 390 -38.87 1.23 4.43
N ASP A 391 -39.02 2.05 3.40
CA ASP A 391 -38.99 1.61 2.02
C ASP A 391 -37.51 1.42 1.61
N TYR A 392 -37.05 0.17 1.64
CA TYR A 392 -35.65 -0.17 1.38
C TYR A 392 -35.23 0.10 -0.08
N ASP A 393 -36.17 0.12 -1.03
CA ASP A 393 -35.87 0.53 -2.41
C ASP A 393 -35.54 2.03 -2.45
N LYS A 394 -36.27 2.86 -1.67
CA LYS A 394 -35.91 4.28 -1.50
C LYS A 394 -34.60 4.45 -0.75
N LEU A 395 -34.33 3.64 0.29
CA LEU A 395 -33.05 3.67 0.98
C LEU A 395 -31.88 3.40 0.03
N CYS A 396 -32.01 2.38 -0.82
CA CYS A 396 -31.01 2.05 -1.84
C CYS A 396 -30.76 3.22 -2.79
N LYS A 397 -31.81 3.93 -3.23
CA LYS A 397 -31.69 5.11 -4.09
C LYS A 397 -30.94 6.27 -3.40
N VAL A 398 -31.25 6.53 -2.12
CA VAL A 398 -30.54 7.56 -1.35
C VAL A 398 -29.07 7.17 -1.15
N CYS A 399 -28.79 5.91 -0.79
CA CYS A 399 -27.43 5.39 -0.70
C CYS A 399 -26.67 5.60 -2.02
N ALA A 400 -27.25 5.21 -3.15
CA ALA A 400 -26.63 5.34 -4.46
C ALA A 400 -26.29 6.80 -4.81
N LYS A 401 -27.24 7.72 -4.59
CA LYS A 401 -27.04 9.15 -4.81
C LYS A 401 -25.93 9.72 -3.93
N VAL A 402 -25.99 9.48 -2.63
CA VAL A 402 -25.00 9.99 -1.66
C VAL A 402 -23.61 9.41 -1.97
N PHE A 403 -23.53 8.12 -2.28
CA PHE A 403 -22.27 7.43 -2.57
C PHE A 403 -21.63 7.90 -3.87
N LYS A 404 -22.44 8.26 -4.86
CA LYS A 404 -21.99 8.89 -6.11
C LYS A 404 -21.38 10.28 -5.86
N ILE A 405 -21.96 11.09 -4.96
CA ILE A 405 -21.46 12.43 -4.63
C ILE A 405 -20.09 12.39 -3.95
N ILE A 406 -19.85 11.41 -3.08
CA ILE A 406 -18.54 11.20 -2.45
C ILE A 406 -17.53 10.48 -3.36
N GLU A 407 -17.87 10.29 -4.65
CA GLU A 407 -17.06 9.61 -5.67
C GLU A 407 -16.79 8.13 -5.38
N ASN A 408 -17.61 7.49 -4.53
CA ASN A 408 -17.51 6.08 -4.20
C ASN A 408 -18.85 5.36 -4.44
N PRO A 409 -19.31 5.27 -5.71
CA PRO A 409 -20.66 4.86 -6.04
C PRO A 409 -21.03 3.48 -5.48
N LEU A 410 -22.31 3.32 -5.19
CA LEU A 410 -22.90 2.04 -4.80
C LEU A 410 -22.81 1.06 -5.98
N VAL A 411 -22.36 -0.15 -5.71
CA VAL A 411 -22.29 -1.26 -6.67
C VAL A 411 -23.22 -2.36 -6.19
N ILE A 412 -24.09 -2.83 -7.08
CA ILE A 412 -25.06 -3.88 -6.84
C ILE A 412 -24.64 -5.07 -7.68
N LEU A 413 -24.21 -6.13 -7.02
CA LEU A 413 -23.83 -7.39 -7.66
C LEU A 413 -24.97 -8.38 -7.52
N TYR A 414 -25.31 -9.06 -8.61
CA TYR A 414 -26.36 -10.07 -8.62
C TYR A 414 -26.04 -11.22 -9.58
N SER A 415 -26.55 -12.42 -9.28
CA SER A 415 -26.36 -13.61 -10.11
C SER A 415 -27.54 -13.81 -11.07
N GLY A 416 -27.32 -13.57 -12.38
CA GLY A 416 -28.23 -13.95 -13.45
C GLY A 416 -29.61 -13.32 -13.36
N LYS A 417 -30.67 -14.13 -13.50
CA LYS A 417 -32.07 -13.67 -13.52
C LYS A 417 -32.56 -13.06 -12.19
N LYS A 418 -31.72 -13.02 -11.15
CA LYS A 418 -32.01 -12.36 -9.86
C LYS A 418 -31.74 -10.85 -9.88
N CYS A 419 -31.74 -10.24 -11.07
CA CYS A 419 -31.65 -8.79 -11.20
C CYS A 419 -32.70 -8.11 -10.31
N PRO A 420 -32.32 -7.13 -9.49
CA PRO A 420 -33.27 -6.38 -8.68
C PRO A 420 -34.34 -5.74 -9.56
N THR A 421 -35.61 -5.82 -9.14
CA THR A 421 -36.76 -5.30 -9.91
C THR A 421 -36.90 -3.78 -9.80
N PHE A 422 -36.20 -3.14 -8.86
CA PHE A 422 -36.24 -1.70 -8.67
C PHE A 422 -35.18 -0.99 -9.51
N SER A 423 -35.53 0.20 -10.03
CA SER A 423 -34.58 1.09 -10.71
C SER A 423 -33.76 1.89 -9.69
N CYS A 424 -32.44 1.95 -9.88
CA CYS A 424 -31.52 2.77 -9.10
C CYS A 424 -30.45 3.43 -9.99
N PRO A 425 -30.75 4.57 -10.64
CA PRO A 425 -29.93 5.11 -11.73
C PRO A 425 -28.53 5.58 -11.29
N ASP A 426 -28.33 5.85 -9.99
CA ASP A 426 -27.04 6.28 -9.44
C ASP A 426 -26.15 5.12 -8.97
N ALA A 427 -26.62 3.87 -9.06
CA ALA A 427 -25.85 2.68 -8.71
C ALA A 427 -25.27 1.98 -9.96
N ILE A 428 -24.16 1.28 -9.76
CA ILE A 428 -23.54 0.43 -10.79
C ILE A 428 -24.09 -0.99 -10.62
N PHE A 429 -24.70 -1.54 -11.66
CA PHE A 429 -25.23 -2.91 -11.67
C PHE A 429 -24.24 -3.84 -12.36
N ILE A 430 -23.92 -4.96 -11.72
CA ILE A 430 -23.01 -5.98 -12.26
C ILE A 430 -23.69 -7.34 -12.16
N ASP A 431 -24.02 -7.91 -13.31
CA ASP A 431 -24.46 -9.31 -13.43
C ASP A 431 -23.25 -10.22 -13.40
N THR A 432 -23.14 -11.02 -12.35
CA THR A 432 -22.01 -11.90 -12.12
C THR A 432 -22.01 -13.16 -12.99
N GLU A 433 -23.13 -13.52 -13.61
CA GLU A 433 -23.21 -14.62 -14.56
C GLU A 433 -22.86 -14.19 -15.99
N LEU A 434 -23.22 -12.95 -16.36
CA LEU A 434 -22.96 -12.41 -17.69
C LEU A 434 -21.57 -11.78 -17.84
N ILE A 435 -20.96 -11.37 -16.74
CA ILE A 435 -19.63 -10.72 -16.71
C ILE A 435 -18.66 -11.66 -15.99
N PRO A 436 -18.08 -12.66 -16.69
CA PRO A 436 -17.24 -13.67 -16.06
C PRO A 436 -15.81 -13.16 -15.76
N GLY A 437 -15.37 -12.10 -16.45
CA GLY A 437 -13.99 -11.61 -16.42
C GLY A 437 -13.73 -10.55 -15.37
N ARG A 438 -12.59 -10.70 -14.67
CA ARG A 438 -12.04 -9.67 -13.77
C ARG A 438 -11.80 -8.35 -14.51
N GLU A 439 -11.25 -8.44 -15.72
CA GLU A 439 -10.94 -7.30 -16.58
C GLU A 439 -12.21 -6.57 -17.03
N ASP A 440 -13.30 -7.30 -17.28
CA ASP A 440 -14.59 -6.71 -17.66
C ASP A 440 -15.19 -5.90 -16.50
N ILE A 441 -15.09 -6.41 -15.27
CA ILE A 441 -15.51 -5.68 -14.07
C ILE A 441 -14.65 -4.45 -13.86
N LEU A 442 -13.33 -4.56 -14.02
CA LEU A 442 -12.43 -3.41 -13.96
C LEU A 442 -12.85 -2.35 -14.97
N ASN A 443 -13.12 -2.74 -16.22
CA ASN A 443 -13.58 -1.83 -17.27
C ASN A 443 -14.90 -1.14 -16.90
N ILE A 444 -15.88 -1.86 -16.34
CA ILE A 444 -17.16 -1.30 -15.88
C ILE A 444 -16.95 -0.30 -14.74
N LEU A 445 -16.08 -0.62 -13.79
CA LEU A 445 -15.79 0.28 -12.66
C LEU A 445 -14.96 1.49 -13.11
N ASP A 446 -14.09 1.33 -14.10
CA ASP A 446 -13.21 2.36 -14.65
C ASP A 446 -13.91 3.30 -15.62
N LEU A 447 -15.04 2.88 -16.18
CA LEU A 447 -15.88 3.67 -17.05
C LEU A 447 -16.40 4.91 -16.31
N LYS A 448 -15.73 6.04 -16.54
CA LYS A 448 -16.38 7.36 -16.58
C LYS A 448 -17.39 7.36 -17.75
N ARG A 449 -18.44 6.52 -17.70
CA ARG A 449 -19.40 6.47 -18.82
C ARG A 449 -20.40 7.60 -18.66
N THR A 450 -20.06 8.71 -19.30
CA THR A 450 -21.04 9.47 -20.09
C THR A 450 -21.80 8.47 -20.96
N GLN A 451 -23.04 8.16 -20.55
CA GLN A 451 -24.09 7.47 -21.31
C GLN A 451 -23.78 6.05 -21.87
N CYS A 452 -24.61 5.07 -21.49
CA CYS A 452 -24.75 3.81 -22.21
C CYS A 452 -25.02 4.09 -23.70
N VAL A 453 -24.05 3.75 -24.56
CA VAL A 453 -24.31 3.53 -25.99
C VAL A 453 -24.32 2.03 -26.23
N GLN A 454 -25.36 1.63 -26.94
CA GLN A 454 -25.67 0.28 -27.39
C GLN A 454 -24.46 -0.37 -28.08
N LEU A 455 -24.23 -1.62 -27.70
CA LEU A 455 -23.33 -2.55 -28.36
C LEU A 455 -23.80 -2.75 -29.81
N ASN A 456 -23.16 -2.10 -30.79
CA ASN A 456 -23.12 -2.45 -32.21
C ASN A 456 -22.21 -1.48 -32.98
N SER A 457 -20.89 -1.74 -32.97
CA SER A 457 -19.94 -1.42 -34.06
C SER A 457 -18.52 -1.78 -33.61
N VAL A 458 -18.25 -3.08 -33.51
CA VAL A 458 -16.91 -3.58 -33.82
C VAL A 458 -16.80 -3.54 -35.34
N ILE A 459 -15.62 -3.19 -35.86
CA ILE A 459 -15.25 -2.87 -37.26
C ILE A 459 -15.27 -1.36 -37.51
N GLU A 460 -14.14 -0.69 -37.16
CA GLU A 460 -13.53 0.42 -37.94
C GLU A 460 -12.30 1.08 -37.28
N LEU A 461 -11.75 0.54 -36.18
CA LEU A 461 -10.55 1.11 -35.52
C LEU A 461 -9.25 0.31 -35.72
N GLU A 462 -9.23 -0.70 -36.60
CA GLU A 462 -8.01 -1.46 -36.95
C GLU A 462 -7.28 -0.94 -38.21
N ALA A 463 -7.73 0.18 -38.79
CA ALA A 463 -7.13 0.75 -40.00
C ALA A 463 -6.14 1.91 -39.76
N GLU A 464 -5.98 2.43 -38.54
CA GLU A 464 -5.22 3.66 -38.29
C GLU A 464 -3.96 3.50 -37.41
N ILE A 465 -3.59 2.26 -37.05
CA ILE A 465 -2.34 1.96 -36.29
C ILE A 465 -1.20 1.50 -37.22
N ARG A 466 -1.45 1.40 -38.53
CA ARG A 466 -0.47 0.89 -39.51
C ARG A 466 0.26 1.96 -40.32
N SER A 467 0.27 3.23 -39.88
CA SER A 467 0.90 4.35 -40.62
C SER A 467 1.89 5.21 -39.82
N HIS A 468 2.36 4.78 -38.64
CA HIS A 468 3.29 5.58 -37.82
C HIS A 468 4.57 4.86 -37.37
N THR A 469 4.93 3.75 -38.03
CA THR A 469 6.15 2.96 -37.74
C THR A 469 7.22 3.03 -38.84
N GLU A 470 7.25 4.10 -39.63
CA GLU A 470 8.38 4.40 -40.50
C GLU A 470 8.63 5.91 -40.50
N PHE A 471 9.51 6.41 -39.63
CA PHE A 471 10.36 7.57 -39.94
C PHE A 471 11.47 7.74 -38.88
N MET A 472 12.72 7.69 -39.36
CA MET A 472 13.97 8.17 -38.74
C MET A 472 14.74 7.23 -37.80
N GLU A 473 15.28 6.17 -38.40
CA GLU A 473 16.67 5.77 -38.15
C GLU A 473 17.65 6.82 -38.73
N ASN A 474 18.89 6.82 -38.19
CA ASN A 474 20.11 7.56 -38.57
C ASN A 474 20.35 8.97 -37.99
N LYS A 475 21.28 9.05 -37.02
CA LYS A 475 22.63 9.62 -37.26
C LYS A 475 23.59 9.43 -36.08
N ASP A 476 24.69 8.71 -36.37
CA ASP A 476 25.97 8.83 -35.68
C ASP A 476 26.63 10.20 -35.92
N ARG A 477 27.32 10.74 -34.90
CA ARG A 477 28.74 11.16 -35.00
C ARG A 477 29.36 11.63 -33.67
N GLN A 478 30.51 11.01 -33.40
CA GLN A 478 31.66 11.32 -32.55
C GLN A 478 31.88 12.76 -32.04
N MET A 479 32.40 12.87 -30.81
CA MET A 479 33.44 13.85 -30.46
C MET A 479 34.44 13.29 -29.43
N LYS A 480 35.72 13.26 -29.81
CA LYS A 480 36.89 12.97 -28.96
C LYS A 480 37.34 14.25 -28.26
N TYR A 481 37.82 14.13 -27.01
CA TYR A 481 38.82 15.05 -26.46
C TYR A 481 39.93 14.29 -25.72
N ASN A 482 41.16 14.78 -25.92
CA ASN A 482 42.42 14.34 -25.33
C ASN A 482 42.63 14.95 -23.93
N LEU A 483 43.12 14.15 -22.98
CA LEU A 483 44.08 14.55 -21.94
C LEU A 483 45.05 13.35 -21.82
N GLY A 484 46.34 13.46 -22.12
CA GLY A 484 47.33 14.18 -21.31
C GLY A 484 48.04 13.14 -20.43
N GLY A 485 49.25 12.74 -20.83
CA GLY A 485 49.94 11.57 -20.30
C GLY A 485 50.35 11.65 -18.83
N TYR A 486 50.24 10.52 -18.12
CA TYR A 486 50.76 10.31 -16.77
C TYR A 486 51.40 8.93 -16.64
N LYS A 487 52.53 8.88 -15.90
CA LYS A 487 53.35 7.68 -15.67
C LYS A 487 52.59 6.63 -14.86
N GLU A 488 52.79 5.38 -15.27
CA GLU A 488 52.23 4.15 -14.69
C GLU A 488 53.03 3.72 -13.46
N VAL A 489 52.35 3.38 -12.36
CA VAL A 489 52.95 2.70 -11.20
C VAL A 489 52.10 1.47 -10.90
N VAL A 490 52.69 0.29 -11.10
CA VAL A 490 52.03 -1.02 -10.95
C VAL A 490 52.30 -1.55 -9.54
N PHE A 491 51.25 -1.94 -8.81
CA PHE A 491 51.37 -2.68 -7.55
C PHE A 491 50.76 -4.08 -7.69
N ARG A 492 51.49 -5.10 -7.24
CA ARG A 492 51.01 -6.49 -7.11
C ARG A 492 50.61 -6.77 -5.67
N VAL A 493 49.47 -7.45 -5.50
CA VAL A 493 49.00 -7.97 -4.22
C VAL A 493 48.85 -9.48 -4.35
N ASP A 494 49.64 -10.23 -3.58
CA ASP A 494 49.43 -11.66 -3.30
C ASP A 494 48.89 -11.77 -1.88
N GLY A 495 47.62 -12.18 -1.72
CA GLY A 495 47.01 -12.36 -0.40
C GLY A 495 45.50 -12.50 -0.49
N GLY A 496 45.00 -13.74 -0.41
CA GLY A 496 43.59 -14.05 -0.59
C GLY A 496 42.77 -13.93 0.68
N HIS A 497 42.22 -12.75 1.00
CA HIS A 497 41.06 -12.57 1.89
C HIS A 497 40.06 -11.61 1.23
N SER A 498 38.77 -11.97 1.21
CA SER A 498 37.79 -11.42 0.25
C SER A 498 37.20 -10.06 0.66
N PHE A 499 37.53 -9.03 -0.10
CA PHE A 499 36.69 -7.86 -0.28
C PHE A 499 35.30 -8.30 -0.74
N ASN A 500 34.22 -7.86 -0.07
CA ASN A 500 32.87 -8.12 -0.54
C ASN A 500 32.47 -7.13 -1.65
N ALA A 501 33.26 -7.14 -2.73
CA ALA A 501 33.06 -6.36 -3.95
C ALA A 501 31.64 -6.51 -4.50
N HIS A 502 31.08 -7.71 -4.32
CA HIS A 502 29.77 -8.08 -4.81
C HIS A 502 28.66 -7.23 -4.18
N THR A 503 28.66 -7.02 -2.87
CA THR A 503 27.65 -6.18 -2.20
C THR A 503 27.75 -4.72 -2.64
N LEU A 504 28.96 -4.15 -2.67
CA LEU A 504 29.16 -2.76 -3.08
C LEU A 504 28.77 -2.53 -4.54
N ARG A 505 29.16 -3.46 -5.43
CA ARG A 505 28.78 -3.44 -6.84
C ARG A 505 27.28 -3.56 -7.00
N PHE A 506 26.64 -4.48 -6.29
CA PHE A 506 25.18 -4.65 -6.32
C PHE A 506 24.46 -3.37 -5.91
N ASN A 507 24.89 -2.72 -4.83
CA ASN A 507 24.32 -1.44 -4.37
C ASN A 507 24.51 -0.33 -5.41
N THR A 508 25.67 -0.27 -6.07
CA THR A 508 25.95 0.72 -7.10
C THR A 508 25.09 0.49 -8.36
N GLU A 509 24.99 -0.77 -8.82
CA GLU A 509 24.12 -1.15 -9.93
C GLU A 509 22.64 -0.85 -9.62
N LYS A 510 22.22 -1.00 -8.35
CA LYS A 510 20.87 -0.65 -7.88
C LYS A 510 20.62 0.86 -7.96
N LEU A 511 21.55 1.69 -7.51
CA LEU A 511 21.45 3.15 -7.60
C LEU A 511 21.30 3.64 -9.05
N VAL A 512 22.07 3.07 -9.98
CA VAL A 512 21.97 3.39 -11.41
C VAL A 512 20.56 3.10 -11.93
N ARG A 513 20.04 1.89 -11.66
CA ARG A 513 18.69 1.50 -12.11
C ARG A 513 17.63 2.44 -11.55
N VAL A 514 17.70 2.79 -10.27
CA VAL A 514 16.72 3.70 -9.64
C VAL A 514 16.75 5.09 -10.28
N LEU A 515 17.93 5.63 -10.60
CA LEU A 515 18.06 6.92 -11.26
C LEU A 515 17.56 6.89 -12.71
N GLU A 516 17.89 5.84 -13.47
CA GLU A 516 17.41 5.64 -14.84
C GLU A 516 15.87 5.55 -14.87
N ASP A 517 15.28 4.81 -13.93
CA ASP A 517 13.82 4.72 -13.74
C ASP A 517 13.18 6.06 -13.37
N ALA A 518 13.83 6.84 -12.51
CA ALA A 518 13.36 8.16 -12.10
C ALA A 518 13.37 9.15 -13.26
N ILE A 519 14.44 9.16 -14.07
CA ILE A 519 14.56 9.99 -15.28
C ILE A 519 13.48 9.61 -16.30
N ALA A 520 13.26 8.31 -16.53
CA ALA A 520 12.25 7.85 -17.48
C ALA A 520 10.82 8.31 -17.11
N LYS A 521 10.56 8.50 -15.81
CA LYS A 521 9.25 8.93 -15.28
C LYS A 521 9.10 10.45 -15.17
N SER A 522 10.20 11.21 -15.12
CA SER A 522 10.19 12.67 -15.25
C SER A 522 10.02 13.04 -16.73
N ASN A 523 8.77 13.22 -17.16
CA ASN A 523 8.39 13.41 -18.56
C ASN A 523 8.98 14.72 -19.15
N PRO A 524 9.97 14.70 -20.06
CA PRO A 524 10.60 15.92 -20.58
C PRO A 524 9.71 16.71 -21.56
N SER A 525 8.60 16.10 -22.01
CA SER A 525 7.73 16.62 -23.08
C SER A 525 6.62 17.55 -22.58
N ALA A 526 6.40 17.67 -21.26
CA ALA A 526 5.45 18.60 -20.69
C ALA A 526 6.12 19.97 -20.48
N SER A 527 5.58 20.99 -21.15
CA SER A 527 6.12 22.36 -21.28
C SER A 527 6.20 23.20 -19.98
N PHE A 528 6.44 22.62 -18.80
CA PHE A 528 6.54 23.37 -17.55
C PHE A 528 7.58 22.83 -16.54
N ILE A 529 8.51 23.73 -16.17
CA ILE A 529 9.34 23.88 -14.93
C ILE A 529 10.82 23.46 -15.00
N THR A 530 11.68 24.42 -14.66
CA THR A 530 13.16 24.40 -14.57
C THR A 530 13.75 23.41 -13.56
N GLU A 531 12.96 22.92 -12.61
CA GLU A 531 13.40 21.97 -11.58
C GLU A 531 13.47 20.53 -12.10
N ASP A 532 12.55 20.09 -12.95
CA ASP A 532 12.58 18.74 -13.56
C ASP A 532 13.79 18.61 -14.49
N SER A 533 14.09 19.63 -15.31
CA SER A 533 15.29 19.62 -16.15
C SER A 533 16.58 19.58 -15.33
N ARG A 534 16.61 20.27 -14.19
CA ARG A 534 17.78 20.27 -13.30
C ARG A 534 17.96 18.91 -12.62
N PHE A 535 16.86 18.29 -12.17
CA PHE A 535 16.89 16.93 -11.62
C PHE A 535 17.42 15.93 -12.64
N VAL A 536 16.93 15.95 -13.88
CA VAL A 536 17.38 15.04 -14.95
C VAL A 536 18.88 15.21 -15.22
N THR A 537 19.36 16.45 -15.42
CA THR A 537 20.78 16.69 -15.68
C THR A 537 21.67 16.23 -14.52
N GLU A 538 21.28 16.51 -13.26
CA GLU A 538 22.05 16.06 -12.10
C GLU A 538 22.03 14.52 -11.97
N ALA A 539 20.90 13.87 -12.25
CA ALA A 539 20.79 12.41 -12.22
C ALA A 539 21.63 11.74 -13.32
N GLU A 540 21.71 12.31 -14.53
CA GLU A 540 22.58 11.83 -15.61
C GLU A 540 24.07 11.91 -15.24
N ILE A 541 24.49 12.98 -14.56
CA ILE A 541 25.86 13.12 -14.03
C ILE A 541 26.14 12.01 -13.01
N MET A 542 25.24 11.81 -12.03
CA MET A 542 25.38 10.75 -11.03
C MET A 542 25.46 9.35 -11.66
N ILE A 543 24.66 9.07 -12.69
CA ILE A 543 24.70 7.80 -13.43
C ILE A 543 26.08 7.61 -14.08
N GLY A 544 26.67 8.65 -14.66
CA GLY A 544 28.01 8.61 -15.24
C GLY A 544 29.08 8.21 -14.21
N GLU A 545 29.05 8.84 -13.03
CA GLU A 545 29.97 8.55 -11.92
C GLU A 545 29.80 7.12 -11.40
N LEU A 546 28.55 6.66 -11.20
CA LEU A 546 28.25 5.31 -10.73
C LEU A 546 28.65 4.23 -11.75
N LYS A 547 28.45 4.48 -13.05
CA LYS A 547 28.89 3.56 -14.12
C LYS A 547 30.40 3.42 -14.15
N GLN A 548 31.14 4.50 -13.93
CA GLN A 548 32.59 4.45 -13.79
C GLN A 548 32.99 3.61 -12.57
N LEU A 549 32.34 3.81 -11.42
CA LEU A 549 32.58 3.04 -10.20
C LEU A 549 32.32 1.53 -10.40
N ILE A 550 31.30 1.14 -11.16
CA ILE A 550 31.03 -0.27 -11.51
C ILE A 550 32.16 -0.87 -12.36
N ILE A 551 32.70 -0.10 -13.32
CA ILE A 551 33.82 -0.54 -14.17
C ILE A 551 35.05 -0.81 -13.30
N ASP A 552 35.33 0.09 -12.36
CA ASP A 552 36.48 -0.01 -11.46
C ASP A 552 36.34 -1.24 -10.53
N LEU A 553 35.13 -1.48 -10.00
CA LEU A 553 34.84 -2.69 -9.20
C LEU A 553 34.95 -4.00 -10.00
N ARG A 554 34.68 -3.99 -11.31
CA ARG A 554 34.75 -5.19 -12.17
C ARG A 554 36.17 -5.58 -12.54
N ARG A 555 37.07 -4.61 -12.68
CA ARG A 555 38.45 -4.87 -13.09
C ARG A 555 39.27 -5.56 -12.02
N GLY A 556 38.81 -5.57 -10.75
CA GLY A 556 39.64 -6.01 -9.63
C GLY A 556 40.91 -5.17 -9.49
N ASP A 557 40.97 -4.03 -10.19
CA ASP A 557 42.05 -3.06 -10.13
C ASP A 557 41.93 -2.30 -8.81
N TYR A 558 42.31 -2.97 -7.73
CA TYR A 558 42.75 -2.31 -6.51
C TYR A 558 43.95 -1.37 -6.77
N ALA A 559 44.56 -1.45 -7.95
CA ALA A 559 45.88 -0.90 -8.24
C ALA A 559 45.88 0.32 -9.18
N ALA A 560 44.73 0.82 -9.66
CA ALA A 560 44.77 1.96 -10.58
C ALA A 560 43.57 2.89 -10.41
N HIS A 561 43.62 3.81 -9.44
CA HIS A 561 43.25 5.19 -9.70
C HIS A 561 43.82 6.17 -8.65
N HIS A 562 43.92 7.41 -9.13
CA HIS A 562 44.76 8.49 -8.63
C HIS A 562 44.39 9.00 -7.24
N PHE A 563 45.35 8.94 -6.31
CA PHE A 563 45.33 9.82 -5.15
C PHE A 563 45.70 11.24 -5.62
N LYS A 564 44.74 12.16 -5.62
CA LYS A 564 45.06 13.58 -5.45
C LYS A 564 45.44 13.79 -3.99
N ILE A 565 46.70 14.13 -3.75
CA ILE A 565 47.13 14.79 -2.51
C ILE A 565 46.93 16.29 -2.70
#